data_AF-A0A1A8R1E9-F1
#
_entry.id   AF-A0A1A8R1E9-F1
#
_cell.length_a   1.000
_cell.length_b   1.000
_cell.length_c   1.000
_cell.angle_alpha   90.00
_cell.angle_beta   90.00
_cell.angle_gamma   90.00
#
_symmetry.space_group_name_H-M   'P 1'
#
loop_
_entity.id
_entity.type
_entity.pdbx_description
1 polymer ?
#
loop_
_entity_poly.entity_id
_entity_poly.type
_entity_poly.pdbx_seq_one_letter_code
_entity_poly.pdbx_strand_id
1 'polypeptide(L)'
;EMLKEYGDDFSYDLCPRAKIFRRDQASVKVLDSLKYIMRFNDYKNDPYSEGNPCKTICCRNDLKAEKPSPGGCYDTKVTDFNMAGDFVAEA
;
A
#
# COMPACT_ATOMS: atom_id res chain seq x y z
N GLU A 1 11.27 10.67 -18.31
CA GLU A 1 11.42 9.54 -19.27
C GLU A 1 10.54 8.36 -18.85
N MET A 2 10.66 7.86 -17.62
CA MET A 2 9.84 6.74 -17.11
C MET A 2 8.31 6.88 -17.30
N LEU A 3 7.73 8.07 -17.09
CA LEU A 3 6.30 8.30 -17.31
C LEU A 3 5.88 8.05 -18.78
N LYS A 4 6.75 8.37 -19.75
CA LYS A 4 6.44 8.14 -21.18
C LYS A 4 6.53 6.66 -21.55
N GLU A 5 7.42 5.91 -20.91
CA GLU A 5 7.70 4.51 -21.21
C GLU A 5 6.75 3.55 -20.46
N TYR A 6 6.44 3.85 -19.21
CA TYR A 6 5.69 2.97 -18.30
C TYR A 6 4.35 3.55 -17.86
N GLY A 7 3.99 4.74 -18.33
CA GLY A 7 2.71 5.37 -18.04
C GLY A 7 2.50 5.71 -16.56
N ASP A 8 1.25 5.65 -16.14
CA ASP A 8 0.79 6.09 -14.82
C ASP A 8 1.45 5.37 -13.65
N ASP A 9 2.00 4.17 -13.84
CA ASP A 9 2.76 3.45 -12.80
C ASP A 9 3.95 4.27 -12.28
N PHE A 10 4.49 5.18 -13.08
CA PHE A 10 5.59 6.10 -12.73
C PHE A 10 5.13 7.55 -12.54
N SER A 11 3.83 7.80 -12.54
CA SER A 11 3.25 9.10 -12.21
C SER A 11 3.18 9.29 -10.70
N TYR A 12 3.54 10.48 -10.21
CA TYR A 12 3.37 10.84 -8.80
C TYR A 12 1.88 10.74 -8.39
N ASP A 13 1.00 11.29 -9.22
CA ASP A 13 -0.42 11.39 -8.89
C ASP A 13 -1.21 10.14 -9.27
N LEU A 14 -0.79 9.41 -10.29
CA LEU A 14 -1.61 8.37 -10.92
C LEU A 14 -1.09 6.95 -10.71
N CYS A 15 0.03 6.74 -10.00
CA CYS A 15 0.45 5.39 -9.67
C CYS A 15 -0.58 4.68 -8.77
N PRO A 16 -0.68 3.35 -8.80
CA PRO A 16 -1.67 2.59 -8.04
C PRO A 16 -1.77 2.99 -6.57
N ARG A 17 -0.64 3.12 -5.88
CA ARG A 17 -0.60 3.51 -4.45
C ARG A 17 -1.12 4.93 -4.22
N ALA A 18 -0.81 5.88 -5.10
CA ALA A 18 -1.34 7.24 -5.01
C ALA A 18 -2.87 7.25 -5.19
N LYS A 19 -3.40 6.46 -6.14
CA LYS A 19 -4.85 6.32 -6.35
C LYS A 19 -5.55 5.69 -5.15
N ILE A 20 -4.98 4.63 -4.58
CA ILE A 20 -5.51 3.96 -3.37
C ILE A 20 -5.50 4.91 -2.17
N PHE A 21 -4.38 5.59 -1.88
CA PHE A 21 -4.33 6.55 -0.78
C PHE A 21 -5.31 7.70 -0.99
N ARG A 22 -5.40 8.26 -2.21
CA ARG A 22 -6.36 9.34 -2.52
C ARG A 22 -7.81 8.91 -2.28
N ARG A 23 -8.16 7.66 -2.59
CA ARG A 23 -9.49 7.09 -2.37
C ARG A 23 -9.76 6.84 -0.87
N ASP A 24 -8.80 6.23 -0.16
CA ASP A 24 -9.10 5.56 1.10
C ASP A 24 -8.60 6.29 2.35
N GLN A 25 -7.67 7.25 2.23
CA GLN A 25 -7.09 7.92 3.41
C GLN A 25 -8.15 8.54 4.33
N ALA A 26 -9.25 9.04 3.77
CA ALA A 26 -10.32 9.67 4.53
C ALA A 26 -11.08 8.70 5.45
N SER A 27 -10.94 7.39 5.24
CA SER A 27 -11.51 6.34 6.10
C SER A 27 -10.69 6.06 7.36
N VAL A 28 -9.45 6.57 7.43
CA VAL A 28 -8.60 6.42 8.62
C VAL A 28 -9.10 7.36 9.71
N LYS A 29 -9.69 6.78 10.77
CA LYS A 29 -10.24 7.51 11.93
C LYS A 29 -9.57 7.15 13.25
N VAL A 30 -9.01 5.95 13.33
CA VAL A 30 -8.36 5.38 14.51
C VAL A 30 -7.16 4.53 14.09
N LEU A 31 -6.32 4.17 15.05
CA LEU A 31 -5.10 3.41 14.79
C LEU A 31 -5.35 2.08 14.05
N ASP A 32 -6.44 1.37 14.38
CA ASP A 32 -6.79 0.13 13.67
C ASP A 32 -7.13 0.35 12.19
N SER A 33 -7.83 1.44 11.86
CA SER A 33 -8.06 1.81 10.45
C SER A 33 -6.78 2.25 9.74
N LEU A 34 -5.80 2.82 10.47
CA LEU A 34 -4.48 3.12 9.91
C LEU A 34 -3.70 1.83 9.63
N LYS A 35 -3.70 0.86 10.56
CA LYS A 35 -3.11 -0.46 10.32
C LYS A 35 -3.73 -1.13 9.10
N TYR A 36 -5.06 -1.07 8.99
CA TYR A 36 -5.79 -1.65 7.88
C TYR A 36 -5.31 -1.11 6.53
N ILE A 37 -5.28 0.21 6.33
CA ILE A 37 -4.80 0.80 5.06
C ILE A 37 -3.32 0.50 4.80
N MET A 38 -2.48 0.48 5.85
CA MET A 38 -1.05 0.18 5.71
C MET A 38 -0.75 -1.30 5.43
N ARG A 39 -1.70 -2.20 5.69
CA ARG A 39 -1.66 -3.63 5.33
C ARG A 39 -2.48 -3.95 4.08
N PHE A 40 -3.07 -2.94 3.43
CA PHE A 40 -4.03 -3.16 2.35
C PHE A 40 -3.41 -3.88 1.15
N ASN A 41 -4.01 -5.01 0.81
CA ASN A 41 -3.77 -5.76 -0.42
C ASN A 41 -5.04 -6.53 -0.80
N ASP A 42 -5.84 -5.92 -1.66
CA ASP A 42 -7.03 -6.55 -2.26
C ASP A 42 -6.86 -6.66 -3.77
N TYR A 43 -5.66 -7.06 -4.22
CA TYR A 43 -5.25 -6.94 -5.62
C TYR A 43 -6.12 -7.67 -6.65
N LYS A 44 -6.94 -8.63 -6.20
CA LYS A 44 -7.87 -9.38 -7.03
C LYS A 44 -9.16 -8.61 -7.33
N ASN A 45 -9.57 -7.71 -6.43
CA ASN A 45 -10.83 -6.99 -6.53
C ASN A 45 -10.62 -5.47 -6.71
N ASP A 46 -9.50 -4.91 -6.23
CA ASP A 46 -9.20 -3.49 -6.37
C ASP A 46 -8.88 -3.14 -7.84
N PRO A 47 -9.66 -2.27 -8.49
CA PRO A 47 -9.45 -1.90 -9.88
C PRO A 47 -8.11 -1.20 -10.12
N TYR A 48 -7.53 -0.53 -9.12
CA TYR A 48 -6.22 0.12 -9.26
C TYR A 48 -5.05 -0.84 -9.19
N SER A 49 -5.28 -2.06 -8.69
CA SER A 49 -4.24 -3.09 -8.63
C SER A 49 -4.08 -3.88 -9.92
N GLU A 50 -5.06 -3.84 -10.84
CA GLU A 50 -4.98 -4.48 -12.16
C GLU A 50 -4.58 -5.97 -12.08
N GLY A 51 -5.02 -6.68 -11.04
CA GLY A 51 -4.66 -8.08 -10.80
C GLY A 51 -3.20 -8.31 -10.39
N ASN A 52 -2.40 -7.26 -10.20
CA ASN A 52 -1.00 -7.35 -9.78
C ASN A 52 -0.87 -7.19 -8.25
N PRO A 53 -0.36 -8.21 -7.53
CA PRO A 53 -0.28 -8.20 -6.07
C PRO A 53 0.70 -7.17 -5.49
N CYS A 54 1.44 -6.44 -6.34
CA CYS A 54 2.33 -5.34 -5.94
C CYS A 54 1.89 -3.95 -6.41
N LYS A 55 0.76 -3.84 -7.11
CA LYS A 55 0.09 -2.55 -7.39
C LYS A 55 -0.90 -2.19 -6.27
N THR A 56 -0.42 -2.30 -5.03
CA THR A 56 -1.18 -2.03 -3.80
C THR A 56 -0.26 -1.42 -2.74
N ILE A 57 -0.81 -1.02 -1.59
CA ILE A 57 -0.02 -0.46 -0.48
C ILE A 57 0.95 -1.51 0.07
N CYS A 58 0.44 -2.69 0.45
CA CYS A 58 1.27 -3.76 1.01
C CYS A 58 1.49 -4.90 -0.01
N CYS A 59 2.48 -4.71 -0.89
CA CYS A 59 2.84 -5.62 -1.98
C CYS A 59 3.11 -7.07 -1.54
N ARG A 60 2.65 -8.04 -2.36
CA ARG A 60 2.87 -9.48 -2.22
C ARG A 60 3.45 -10.08 -3.50
N ASN A 61 4.73 -9.82 -3.77
CA ASN A 61 5.37 -10.21 -5.04
C ASN A 61 5.47 -11.73 -5.18
N ASP A 62 5.41 -12.44 -4.06
CA ASP A 62 5.34 -13.90 -3.95
C ASP A 62 4.03 -14.46 -4.51
N LEU A 63 2.95 -13.66 -4.58
CA LEU A 63 1.65 -14.05 -5.14
C LEU A 63 1.53 -13.77 -6.65
N LYS A 64 2.59 -13.28 -7.31
CA LYS A 64 2.56 -13.09 -8.76
C LYS A 64 2.36 -14.43 -9.46
N ALA A 65 1.46 -14.45 -10.45
CA ALA A 65 1.25 -15.62 -11.30
C ALA A 65 2.52 -15.98 -12.09
N GLU A 66 3.25 -14.97 -12.56
CA GLU A 66 4.49 -15.16 -13.32
C GLU A 66 5.69 -14.67 -12.52
N LYS A 67 6.72 -15.52 -12.45
CA LYS A 67 8.01 -15.25 -11.77
C LYS A 67 7.81 -14.71 -10.35
N PRO A 68 7.14 -15.48 -9.45
CA PRO A 68 7.03 -15.10 -8.06
C PRO A 68 8.43 -14.94 -7.45
N SER A 69 8.57 -13.95 -6.59
CA SER A 69 9.83 -13.67 -5.91
C SER A 69 9.53 -13.39 -4.43
N PRO A 70 10.38 -13.85 -3.50
CA PRO A 70 10.19 -13.64 -2.06
C PRO A 70 10.51 -12.19 -1.68
N GLY A 71 9.67 -11.27 -2.13
CA GLY A 71 9.80 -9.84 -1.92
C GLY A 71 8.45 -9.16 -1.80
N GLY A 72 8.46 -7.98 -1.19
CA GLY A 72 7.26 -7.20 -0.98
C GLY A 72 7.25 -6.57 0.39
N CYS A 73 6.05 -6.26 0.84
CA CYS A 73 5.76 -5.66 2.11
C CYS A 73 5.93 -6.69 3.24
N TYR A 74 6.77 -6.39 4.24
CA TYR A 74 7.08 -7.32 5.34
C TYR A 74 6.89 -6.77 6.75
N ASP A 75 6.56 -5.48 6.91
CA ASP A 75 6.28 -4.88 8.22
C ASP A 75 5.37 -3.65 8.08
N THR A 76 4.58 -3.35 9.12
CA THR A 76 3.94 -2.05 9.33
C THR A 76 4.42 -1.59 10.70
N LYS A 77 4.59 -0.28 10.88
CA LYS A 77 4.77 0.32 12.20
C LYS A 77 3.90 1.56 12.25
N VAL A 78 3.08 1.69 13.30
CA VAL A 78 2.17 2.82 13.50
C VAL A 78 2.29 3.33 14.93
N THR A 79 2.12 4.63 15.08
CA THR A 79 2.06 5.30 16.37
C THR A 79 1.16 6.52 16.23
N ASP A 80 0.61 7.01 17.33
CA ASP A 80 -0.07 8.30 17.39
C ASP A 80 0.66 9.26 18.35
N PHE A 81 0.09 10.44 18.54
CA PHE A 81 0.70 11.47 19.38
C PHE A 81 0.92 11.01 20.83
N ASN A 82 -0.02 10.26 21.42
CA ASN A 82 0.08 9.83 22.81
C ASN A 82 1.09 8.68 22.94
N MET A 83 1.00 7.69 22.05
CA MET A 83 1.91 6.54 22.04
C MET A 83 3.37 6.96 21.83
N ALA A 84 3.61 7.95 20.96
CA ALA A 84 4.94 8.47 20.72
C ALA A 84 5.55 9.10 21.99
N GLY A 85 4.72 9.72 22.84
CA GLY A 85 5.15 10.24 24.15
C GLY A 85 5.67 9.17 25.11
N ASP A 86 5.14 7.95 24.99
CA ASP A 86 5.51 6.79 25.81
C ASP A 86 6.54 5.87 25.11
N PHE A 87 7.10 6.29 23.97
CA PHE A 87 7.98 5.46 23.13
C PHE A 87 7.36 4.14 22.67
N VAL A 88 6.04 4.16 22.40
CA VAL A 88 5.27 2.99 21.95
C VAL A 88 4.95 3.10 20.46
N ALA A 89 5.05 1.97 19.77
CA ALA A 89 4.54 1.77 18.43
C ALA A 89 3.93 0.38 18.33
N GLU A 90 2.97 0.22 17.44
CA GLU A 90 2.37 -1.07 17.10
C GLU A 90 2.83 -1.53 15.72
N ALA A 91 2.96 -2.85 15.56
CA ALA A 91 3.33 -3.50 14.31
C ALA A 91 2.09 -3.99 13.54
#